data_AF-A0A356VBC9-F1
#
_entry.id   AF-A0A356VBC9-F1
#
_cell.length_a   1.000
_cell.length_b   1.000
_cell.length_c   1.000
_cell.angle_alpha   90.00
_cell.angle_beta   90.00
_cell.angle_gamma   90.00
#
_symmetry.space_group_name_H-M   'P 1'
#
loop_
_entity.id
_entity.type
_entity.pdbx_description
1 polymer ?
#
loop_
_entity_poly.entity_id
_entity_poly.type
_entity_poly.pdbx_seq_one_letter_code
_entity_poly.pdbx_strand_id
1 'polypeptide(L)'
;MGQLEAIRQEAEGIVARYESRQAAMLPVLHLVQQQQGCISPEAEGWVAKLLEVSPAHVHEVTTFYTLFHRQPLGRYHVQVCANMSCWLQGSAQCLKQL
;
A
#
# COMPACT_ATOMS: atom_id res chain seq x y z
N MET A 1 4.07 9.46 14.57
CA MET A 1 5.55 9.30 14.58
C MET A 1 6.04 7.98 15.19
N GLY A 2 5.65 7.58 16.41
CA GLY A 2 6.25 6.40 17.08
C GLY A 2 6.17 5.06 16.32
N GLN A 3 5.08 4.80 15.58
CA GLN A 3 4.91 3.56 14.81
C GLN A 3 5.72 3.53 13.51
N LEU A 4 5.92 4.67 12.84
CA LEU A 4 6.69 4.74 11.59
C LEU A 4 8.19 4.53 11.85
N GLU A 5 8.69 5.07 12.97
CA GLU A 5 10.11 4.85 13.30
C GLU A 5 10.39 3.42 13.78
N ALA A 6 9.39 2.71 14.32
CA ALA A 6 9.53 1.30 14.68
C ALA A 6 9.84 0.41 13.47
N ILE A 7 9.35 0.78 12.28
CA ILE A 7 9.50 -0.01 11.03
C ILE A 7 10.63 0.51 10.15
N ARG A 8 11.37 1.54 10.60
CA ARG A 8 12.39 2.22 9.81
C ARG A 8 13.52 1.30 9.37
N GLN A 9 14.03 0.48 10.28
CA GLN A 9 15.14 -0.43 9.97
C GLN A 9 14.73 -1.46 8.90
N GLU A 10 13.51 -1.97 8.97
CA GLU A 10 12.97 -2.89 7.96
C GLU A 10 12.79 -2.18 6.61
N ALA A 11 12.27 -0.95 6.61
CA ALA A 11 12.12 -0.15 5.41
C ALA A 11 13.47 0.18 4.75
N GLU A 12 14.50 0.53 5.53
CA GLU A 12 15.87 0.73 5.03
C GLU A 12 16.45 -0.56 4.43
N GLY A 13 16.16 -1.71 5.04
CA GLY A 13 16.50 -3.03 4.49
C GLY A 13 15.81 -3.36 3.17
N ILE A 14 14.58 -2.86 2.95
CA ILE A 14 13.89 -2.95 1.65
C ILE A 14 14.57 -2.03 0.63
N VAL A 15 14.82 -0.78 1.00
CA VAL A 15 15.45 0.22 0.12
C VAL A 15 16.81 -0.26 -0.37
N ALA A 16 17.61 -0.90 0.48
CA ALA A 16 18.93 -1.44 0.13
C ALA A 16 18.92 -2.53 -0.95
N ARG A 17 17.75 -3.10 -1.30
CA ARG A 17 17.61 -4.11 -2.37
C ARG A 17 17.53 -3.50 -3.76
N TYR A 18 17.38 -2.18 -3.86
CA TYR A 18 17.18 -1.46 -5.11
C TYR A 18 18.34 -0.50 -5.38
N GLU A 19 18.67 -0.33 -6.66
CA GLU A 19 19.71 0.60 -7.09
C GLU A 19 19.30 2.06 -6.86
N SER A 20 18.02 2.38 -7.08
CA SER A 20 17.44 3.69 -6.79
C SER A 20 16.45 3.61 -5.63
N ARG A 21 16.49 4.59 -4.73
CA ARG A 21 15.56 4.67 -3.59
C ARG A 21 14.10 4.71 -4.04
N GLN A 22 13.81 5.46 -5.10
CA GLN A 22 12.46 5.58 -5.66
C GLN A 22 11.88 4.23 -6.09
N ALA A 23 12.69 3.27 -6.56
CA ALA A 23 12.21 1.95 -6.96
C ALA A 23 11.64 1.13 -5.79
N ALA A 24 11.97 1.48 -4.54
CA ALA A 24 11.43 0.85 -3.34
C ALA A 24 10.04 1.39 -2.91
N MET A 25 9.40 2.27 -3.70
CA MET A 25 8.11 2.90 -3.37
C MET A 25 7.01 1.90 -2.99
N LEU A 26 6.70 0.95 -3.87
CA LEU A 26 5.64 -0.03 -3.65
C LEU A 26 5.87 -0.93 -2.42
N PRO A 27 7.05 -1.57 -2.24
CA PRO A 27 7.27 -2.42 -1.08
C PRO A 27 7.32 -1.64 0.24
N VAL A 28 7.82 -0.40 0.24
CA VAL A 28 7.78 0.45 1.44
C VAL A 28 6.35 0.87 1.79
N LEU A 29 5.54 1.29 0.83
CA LEU A 29 4.12 1.58 1.05
C LEU A 29 3.37 0.33 1.55
N HIS A 30 3.71 -0.85 1.02
CA HIS A 30 3.11 -2.10 1.48
C HIS A 30 3.44 -2.38 2.96
N LEU A 31 4.71 -2.20 3.37
CA LEU A 31 5.13 -2.33 4.76
C LEU A 31 4.38 -1.35 5.68
N VAL A 32 4.26 -0.08 5.28
CA VAL A 32 3.52 0.94 6.04
C VAL A 32 2.06 0.53 6.23
N GLN A 33 1.39 0.07 5.16
CA GLN A 33 0.00 -0.36 5.23
C GLN A 33 -0.20 -1.58 6.12
N GLN A 34 0.73 -2.54 6.11
CA GLN A 34 0.66 -3.71 6.99
C GLN A 34 0.71 -3.31 8.47
N GLN A 35 1.44 -2.25 8.80
CA GLN A 35 1.67 -1.82 10.17
C GLN A 35 0.57 -0.87 10.69
N GLN A 36 0.02 -0.03 9.82
CA GLN A 36 -0.99 0.98 10.20
C GLN A 36 -2.41 0.65 9.73
N GLY A 37 -2.59 -0.35 8.87
CA GLY A 37 -3.85 -0.72 8.23
C GLY A 37 -4.26 0.20 7.07
N CYS A 38 -3.69 1.40 6.96
CA CYS A 38 -3.91 2.33 5.85
C CYS A 38 -2.72 3.29 5.68
N ILE A 39 -2.66 3.97 4.53
CA ILE A 39 -1.67 4.99 4.22
C ILE A 39 -2.24 6.37 4.56
N SER A 40 -1.82 6.93 5.70
CA SER A 40 -2.19 8.28 6.11
C SER A 40 -1.32 9.34 5.42
N PRO A 41 -1.76 10.61 5.34
CA PRO A 41 -0.91 11.71 4.84
C PRO A 41 0.42 11.86 5.60
N GLU A 42 0.43 11.57 6.91
CA GLU A 42 1.67 11.52 7.71
C GLU A 42 2.62 10.44 7.17
N ALA A 43 2.07 9.26 6.88
CA ALA A 43 2.84 8.15 6.34
C ALA A 43 3.38 8.44 4.92
N GLU A 44 2.59 9.10 4.06
CA GLU A 44 3.07 9.57 2.75
C GLU A 44 4.27 10.51 2.89
N GLY A 45 4.19 11.46 3.82
CA GLY A 45 5.30 12.37 4.12
C GLY A 45 6.54 11.67 4.67
N TRP A 46 6.37 10.62 5.46
CA TRP A 46 7.48 9.81 5.97
C TRP A 46 8.15 8.99 4.85
N VAL A 47 7.35 8.34 3.99
CA VAL A 47 7.88 7.60 2.82
C VAL A 47 8.59 8.54 1.85
N ALA A 48 8.05 9.73 1.62
CA ALA A 48 8.68 10.74 0.78
C ALA A 48 10.09 11.12 1.28
N LYS A 49 10.24 11.30 2.59
CA LYS A 49 11.55 11.57 3.23
C LYS A 49 12.49 10.38 3.12
N LEU A 50 11.99 9.15 3.36
CA LEU A 50 12.81 7.94 3.29
C LEU A 50 13.36 7.68 1.88
N LEU A 51 12.53 7.90 0.87
CA LEU A 51 12.87 7.61 -0.53
C LEU A 51 13.45 8.81 -1.29
N GLU A 52 13.56 9.96 -0.63
CA GLU A 52 14.08 11.22 -1.19
C GLU A 52 13.29 11.70 -2.43
N VAL A 53 11.96 11.62 -2.35
CA VAL A 53 11.02 12.04 -3.40
C VAL A 53 10.04 13.09 -2.86
N SER A 54 9.29 13.74 -3.75
CA SER A 54 8.25 14.68 -3.33
C SER A 54 7.06 13.93 -2.69
N PRO A 55 6.40 14.51 -1.66
CA PRO A 55 5.17 13.95 -1.11
C PRO A 55 4.06 13.81 -2.17
N ALA A 56 4.02 14.73 -3.15
CA ALA A 56 3.07 14.66 -4.25
C ALA A 56 3.26 13.40 -5.11
N HIS A 57 4.50 12.97 -5.32
CA HIS A 57 4.77 11.74 -6.06
C HIS A 57 4.35 10.48 -5.28
N VAL A 58 4.54 10.48 -3.95
CA VAL A 58 3.99 9.39 -3.11
C VAL A 58 2.47 9.36 -3.18
N HIS A 59 1.83 10.54 -3.10
CA HIS A 59 0.38 10.67 -3.21
C HIS A 59 -0.17 10.19 -4.56
N GLU A 60 0.53 10.48 -5.65
CA GLU A 60 0.21 9.97 -6.98
C GLU A 60 0.19 8.43 -6.98
N VAL A 61 1.23 7.80 -6.43
CA VAL A 61 1.33 6.34 -6.38
C VAL A 61 0.26 5.72 -5.46
N THR A 62 0.00 6.30 -4.29
CA THR A 62 -1.01 5.80 -3.34
C THR A 62 -2.44 5.94 -3.87
N THR A 63 -2.69 6.91 -4.76
CA THR A 63 -3.99 7.08 -5.42
C THR A 63 -4.13 6.27 -6.71
N PHE A 64 -3.02 5.98 -7.40
CA PHE A 64 -3.01 5.21 -8.64
C PHE A 64 -3.28 3.72 -8.42
N TYR A 65 -2.65 3.11 -7.41
CA TYR A 65 -2.81 1.68 -7.14
C TYR A 65 -3.98 1.41 -6.20
N THR A 66 -4.95 0.63 -6.67
CA THR A 66 -6.10 0.15 -5.86
C THR A 66 -5.70 -0.71 -4.66
N LEU A 67 -4.45 -1.18 -4.63
CA LEU A 67 -3.85 -1.95 -3.53
C LEU A 67 -3.69 -1.12 -2.25
N PHE A 68 -3.50 0.19 -2.36
CA PHE A 68 -3.27 1.06 -1.20
C PHE A 68 -4.55 1.75 -0.77
N HIS A 69 -4.83 1.68 0.52
CA HIS A 69 -6.01 2.22 1.16
C HIS A 69 -5.60 3.42 2.00
N ARG A 70 -6.23 4.57 1.75
CA ARG A 70 -5.95 5.82 2.46
C ARG A 70 -6.85 6.03 3.70
N GLN A 71 -7.70 5.05 3.97
CA GLN A 71 -8.62 5.02 5.11
C GLN A 71 -8.58 3.61 5.72
N PRO A 72 -8.80 3.50 7.04
CA PRO A 72 -8.78 2.20 7.71
C PRO A 72 -9.88 1.30 7.15
N LEU A 73 -9.52 0.06 6.87
CA LEU A 73 -10.46 -0.98 6.48
C LEU A 73 -10.94 -1.79 7.69
N GLY A 74 -12.01 -2.55 7.50
CA GLY A 74 -12.45 -3.55 8.48
C GLY A 74 -11.38 -4.63 8.71
N ARG A 75 -11.57 -5.44 9.76
CA ARG A 75 -10.65 -6.55 10.12
C ARG A 75 -10.38 -7.50 8.95
N TYR A 76 -11.38 -7.69 8.09
CA TYR A 76 -11.29 -8.52 6.90
C TYR A 76 -11.66 -7.68 5.68
N HIS A 77 -10.73 -7.56 4.74
CA HIS A 77 -10.98 -6.95 3.43
C HIS A 77 -11.09 -8.07 2.39
N VAL A 78 -12.32 -8.35 1.95
CA VAL A 78 -12.60 -9.39 0.95
C VAL A 78 -12.68 -8.75 -0.43
N GLN A 79 -11.75 -9.12 -1.32
CA GLN A 79 -11.74 -8.68 -2.71
C GLN A 79 -12.14 -9.83 -3.63
N VAL A 80 -13.15 -9.60 -4.47
CA VAL A 80 -13.65 -10.61 -5.41
C VAL A 80 -13.17 -10.28 -6.83
N CYS A 81 -12.55 -11.26 -7.48
CA CYS A 81 -12.11 -11.13 -8.88
C CYS A 81 -13.32 -10.90 -9.81
N ALA A 82 -13.28 -9.81 -10.57
CA ALA A 82 -14.30 -9.47 -11.57
C ALA A 82 -13.82 -9.63 -13.03
N ASN A 83 -12.63 -10.22 -13.25
CA ASN A 83 -12.14 -10.48 -14.60
C ASN A 83 -12.99 -11.56 -15.32
N MET A 84 -12.95 -11.59 -16.66
CA MET A 84 -13.83 -12.42 -17.49
C MET A 84 -13.85 -13.90 -17.08
N SER A 85 -12.68 -14.51 -16.81
CA SER A 85 -12.61 -15.92 -16.38
C SER A 85 -13.33 -16.16 -15.05
N CYS A 86 -13.16 -15.26 -14.07
CA CYS A 86 -13.84 -15.34 -12.77
C CYS A 86 -15.35 -15.09 -12.92
N TRP A 87 -15.71 -14.13 -13.79
CA TRP A 87 -17.10 -13.78 -14.06
C TRP A 87 -17.85 -14.96 -14.71
N LEU A 88 -17.24 -15.64 -15.68
CA LEU A 88 -17.77 -16.86 -16.29
C LEU A 88 -17.94 -18.01 -15.27
N GLN A 89 -17.09 -18.05 -14.23
CA GLN A 89 -17.20 -19.00 -13.11
C GLN A 89 -18.14 -18.50 -11.99
N GLY A 90 -18.89 -17.43 -12.21
CA GLY A 90 -19.92 -16.97 -11.28
C GLY A 90 -19.45 -16.05 -10.16
N SER A 91 -18.36 -15.28 -10.35
CA SER A 91 -17.88 -14.35 -9.31
C SER A 91 -18.89 -13.25 -8.95
N ALA A 92 -19.77 -12.86 -9.87
CA ALA A 92 -20.86 -11.92 -9.59
C ALA A 92 -21.91 -12.50 -8.62
N GLN A 93 -22.16 -13.80 -8.66
CA GLN A 93 -23.06 -14.50 -7.74
C GLN A 93 -22.39 -14.65 -6.37
N CYS A 94 -21.10 -14.99 -6.34
CA CYS A 94 -20.30 -15.03 -5.11
C CYS A 94 -20.38 -13.70 -4.35
N LEU A 95 -20.19 -12.57 -5.04
CA LEU A 95 -20.26 -11.25 -4.42
C LEU A 95 -21.62 -10.92 -3.78
N LYS A 96 -22.73 -11.46 -4.31
CA LYS A 96 -24.08 -11.23 -3.77
C LYS A 96 -24.38 -12.03 -2.49
N GLN A 97 -23.52 -12.99 -2.14
CA GLN A 97 -23.72 -13.90 -0.99
C GLN A 97 -22.83 -13.52 0.21
N LEU A 98 -21.94 -12.54 0.04
CA LEU A 98 -21.12 -11.95 1.10
C LEU A 98 -21.88 -10.83 1.81
#